data_AF-A0A1P8WB94-F1
#
_entry.id   AF-A0A1P8WB94-F1
#
_cell.length_a   1.000
_cell.length_b   1.000
_cell.length_c   1.000
_cell.angle_alpha   90.00
_cell.angle_beta   90.00
_cell.angle_gamma   90.00
#
_symmetry.space_group_name_H-M   'P 1'
#
loop_
_entity.id
_entity.type
_entity.pdbx_description
1 polymer ?
#
loop_
_entity_poly.entity_id
_entity_poly.type
_entity_poly.pdbx_seq_one_letter_code
_entity_poly.pdbx_strand_id
1 'polypeptide(L)'
;MPTNDTVDPFLAAAINTLQTNKRLAERAVEQVDDAGLRKPLDANTNSIAVIMKHVAGNLLSRWTDFLTTDGEKPWRDRDTEFVDDGWARDELLAYWERGWQCLFDSLNSLSSTDLERTVFIRGEEHTVPLALQRSLGHSCYHVGQIVQLARVMAGDNWTTLTIPRGQSEQFNAKSWGQGGTPTIVESGP
;
A
#
# COMPACT_ATOMS: atom_id res chain seq x y z
N MET A 1 -31.88 -17.52 -6.15
CA MET A 1 -31.16 -17.07 -7.36
C MET A 1 -29.71 -16.83 -6.94
N PRO A 2 -28.70 -17.27 -7.69
CA PRO A 2 -27.34 -16.86 -7.39
C PRO A 2 -27.21 -15.39 -7.80
N THR A 3 -26.96 -14.51 -6.84
CA THR A 3 -26.49 -13.16 -7.17
C THR A 3 -25.17 -13.34 -7.90
N ASN A 4 -25.09 -12.77 -9.09
CA ASN A 4 -23.85 -12.69 -9.82
C ASN A 4 -23.01 -11.69 -9.03
N ASP A 5 -22.28 -12.15 -8.01
CA ASP A 5 -21.44 -11.32 -7.15
C ASP A 5 -20.25 -10.83 -7.97
N THR A 6 -20.50 -9.89 -8.87
CA THR A 6 -19.46 -9.06 -9.43
C THR A 6 -18.85 -8.29 -8.27
N VAL A 7 -17.55 -8.50 -8.03
CA VAL A 7 -16.78 -7.70 -7.07
C VAL A 7 -17.11 -6.23 -7.29
N ASP A 8 -17.51 -5.56 -6.20
CA ASP A 8 -17.87 -4.15 -6.24
C ASP A 8 -16.77 -3.34 -6.97
N PRO A 9 -17.09 -2.60 -8.04
CA PRO A 9 -16.09 -1.91 -8.85
C PRO A 9 -15.20 -0.96 -8.04
N PHE A 10 -15.73 -0.35 -6.98
CA PHE A 10 -14.97 0.53 -6.10
C PHE A 10 -13.98 -0.27 -5.24
N LEU A 11 -14.42 -1.41 -4.69
CA LEU A 11 -13.56 -2.32 -3.94
C LEU A 11 -12.45 -2.87 -4.84
N ALA A 12 -12.78 -3.30 -6.05
CA ALA A 12 -11.81 -3.77 -7.04
C ALA A 12 -10.76 -2.69 -7.38
N ALA A 13 -11.18 -1.44 -7.57
CA ALA A 13 -10.27 -0.33 -7.83
C ALA A 13 -9.35 -0.02 -6.63
N ALA A 14 -9.88 -0.07 -5.40
CA ALA A 14 -9.10 0.12 -4.19
C ALA A 14 -8.06 -0.99 -4.00
N ILE A 15 -8.44 -2.26 -4.18
CA ILE A 15 -7.53 -3.41 -4.13
C ILE A 15 -6.43 -3.27 -5.18
N ASN A 16 -6.78 -2.90 -6.42
CA ASN A 16 -5.81 -2.69 -7.49
C ASN A 16 -4.79 -1.59 -7.14
N THR A 17 -5.26 -0.48 -6.58
CA THR A 17 -4.41 0.64 -6.16
C THR A 17 -3.44 0.22 -5.05
N LEU A 18 -3.94 -0.52 -4.05
CA LEU A 18 -3.15 -1.08 -2.96
C LEU A 18 -2.09 -2.05 -3.46
N GLN A 19 -2.46 -3.00 -4.33
CA GLN A 19 -1.53 -3.95 -4.95
C GLN A 19 -0.44 -3.24 -5.77
N THR A 20 -0.82 -2.21 -6.52
CA THR A 20 0.14 -1.41 -7.30
C THR A 20 1.14 -0.69 -6.39
N ASN A 21 0.68 -0.11 -5.28
CA ASN A 21 1.54 0.57 -4.31
C ASN A 21 2.45 -0.41 -3.55
N LYS A 22 1.94 -1.58 -3.14
CA LYS A 22 2.76 -2.65 -2.55
C LYS A 22 3.91 -3.04 -3.48
N ARG A 23 3.59 -3.35 -4.74
CA ARG A 23 4.60 -3.71 -5.77
C ARG A 23 5.60 -2.57 -6.00
N LEU A 24 5.15 -1.32 -5.94
CA LEU A 24 6.03 -0.16 -6.10
C LEU A 24 7.06 -0.08 -4.96
N ALA A 25 6.63 -0.28 -3.71
CA ALA A 25 7.55 -0.35 -2.57
C ALA A 25 8.52 -1.53 -2.68
N GLU A 26 8.03 -2.72 -3.06
CA GLU A 26 8.87 -3.92 -3.18
C GLU A 26 9.96 -3.75 -4.23
N ARG A 27 9.61 -3.25 -5.42
CA ARG A 27 10.59 -2.95 -6.48
C ARG A 27 11.57 -1.85 -6.09
N ALA A 28 11.20 -0.97 -5.17
CA ALA A 28 12.14 0.01 -4.61
C ALA A 28 13.12 -0.65 -3.64
N VAL A 29 12.61 -1.49 -2.73
CA VAL A 29 13.37 -2.24 -1.72
C VAL A 29 14.36 -3.23 -2.34
N GLU A 30 14.01 -3.84 -3.47
CA GLU A 30 14.87 -4.73 -4.26
C GLU A 30 16.17 -4.05 -4.72
N GLN A 31 16.18 -2.72 -4.87
CA GLN A 31 17.33 -1.95 -5.36
C GLN A 31 18.26 -1.46 -4.25
N VAL A 32 17.98 -1.82 -2.99
CA VAL A 32 18.71 -1.35 -1.82
C VAL A 32 19.33 -2.53 -1.10
N ASP A 33 20.60 -2.42 -0.69
CA ASP A 33 21.28 -3.42 0.12
C ASP A 33 20.83 -3.40 1.59
N ASP A 34 21.27 -4.37 2.38
CA ASP A 34 20.80 -4.50 3.76
C ASP A 34 21.20 -3.31 4.64
N ALA A 35 22.37 -2.72 4.39
CA ALA A 35 22.80 -1.53 5.10
C ALA A 35 21.89 -0.33 4.78
N GLY A 36 21.55 -0.14 3.50
CA GLY A 36 20.66 0.92 3.04
C GLY A 36 19.24 0.80 3.59
N LEU A 37 18.71 -0.41 3.78
CA LEU A 37 17.38 -0.61 4.39
C LEU A 37 17.27 -0.01 5.79
N ARG A 38 18.39 0.03 6.52
CA ARG A 38 18.46 0.45 7.93
C ARG A 38 19.01 1.85 8.10
N LYS A 39 19.37 2.52 7.00
CA LYS A 39 19.92 3.87 7.02
C LYS A 39 18.81 4.91 6.92
N PRO A 40 18.57 5.73 7.95
CA PRO A 40 17.71 6.91 7.81
C PRO A 40 18.45 8.04 7.06
N LEU A 41 17.72 9.06 6.61
CA LEU A 41 18.34 10.24 5.96
C LEU A 41 18.99 11.16 6.99
N ASP A 42 18.43 11.20 8.19
CA ASP A 42 18.90 11.96 9.34
C ASP A 42 18.41 11.32 10.66
N ALA A 43 18.80 11.88 11.80
CA ALA A 43 18.47 11.35 13.13
C ALA A 43 16.97 11.39 13.50
N ASN A 44 16.14 12.13 12.75
CA ASN A 44 14.71 12.32 13.01
C ASN A 44 13.82 11.67 11.94
N THR A 45 14.41 10.92 11.01
CA THR A 45 13.69 10.19 9.96
C THR A 45 13.76 8.69 10.20
N ASN A 46 12.73 7.98 9.75
CA ASN A 46 12.70 6.53 9.82
C ASN A 46 13.45 5.91 8.63
N SER A 47 14.11 4.78 8.87
CA SER A 47 14.69 3.94 7.81
C SER A 47 13.59 3.19 7.04
N ILE A 48 13.95 2.58 5.92
CA ILE A 48 13.02 1.75 5.12
C ILE A 48 12.50 0.58 5.98
N ALA A 49 13.38 -0.09 6.73
CA ALA A 49 13.01 -1.21 7.59
C ALA A 49 11.96 -0.82 8.63
N VAL A 50 12.14 0.34 9.29
CA VAL A 50 11.18 0.87 10.27
C VAL A 50 9.84 1.20 9.60
N ILE A 51 9.84 1.84 8.44
CA ILE A 51 8.59 2.18 7.73
C ILE A 51 7.85 0.91 7.29
N MET A 52 8.56 -0.09 6.77
CA MET A 52 7.96 -1.37 6.40
C MET A 52 7.33 -2.09 7.59
N LYS A 53 8.03 -2.13 8.73
CA LYS A 53 7.50 -2.68 9.99
C LYS A 53 6.24 -1.93 10.43
N HIS A 54 6.27 -0.60 10.39
CA HIS A 54 5.12 0.24 10.76
C HIS A 54 3.89 0.00 9.88
N VAL A 55 4.06 -0.02 8.57
CA VAL A 55 2.94 -0.30 7.64
C VAL A 55 2.37 -1.68 7.91
N ALA A 56 3.22 -2.71 8.03
CA ALA A 56 2.77 -4.07 8.29
C ALA A 56 2.01 -4.20 9.63
N GLY A 57 2.54 -3.62 10.71
CA GLY A 57 1.89 -3.60 12.03
C GLY A 57 0.55 -2.85 12.01
N ASN A 58 0.49 -1.73 11.29
CA ASN A 58 -0.76 -1.01 11.08
C ASN A 58 -1.79 -1.88 10.36
N LEU A 59 -1.41 -2.51 9.24
CA LEU A 59 -2.32 -3.34 8.46
C LEU A 59 -2.83 -4.55 9.28
N LEU A 60 -1.92 -5.25 9.98
CA LEU A 60 -2.30 -6.36 10.86
C LEU A 60 -3.33 -5.94 11.90
N SER A 61 -3.11 -4.81 12.57
CA SER A 61 -4.05 -4.33 13.58
C SER A 61 -5.38 -3.92 12.97
N ARG A 62 -5.37 -3.19 11.86
CA ARG A 62 -6.58 -2.60 11.30
C ARG A 62 -7.47 -3.60 10.60
N TRP A 63 -6.90 -4.68 10.07
CA TRP A 63 -7.60 -5.58 9.16
C TRP A 63 -7.80 -7.00 9.72
N THR A 64 -7.13 -7.37 10.82
CA THR A 64 -7.50 -8.60 11.55
C THR A 64 -8.90 -8.44 12.11
N ASP A 65 -9.80 -9.40 11.87
CA ASP A 65 -11.17 -9.38 12.41
C ASP A 65 -11.91 -8.04 12.15
N PHE A 66 -11.70 -7.46 10.97
CA PHE A 66 -12.05 -6.09 10.60
C PHE A 66 -13.52 -5.70 10.90
N LEU A 67 -14.45 -6.62 10.64
CA LEU A 67 -15.88 -6.37 10.79
C LEU A 67 -16.42 -6.72 12.18
N THR A 68 -15.60 -7.31 13.06
CA THR A 68 -16.06 -7.91 14.33
C THR A 68 -15.37 -7.35 15.56
N THR A 69 -14.22 -6.70 15.41
CA THR A 69 -13.45 -6.13 16.53
C THR A 69 -12.84 -4.78 16.16
N ASP A 70 -12.41 -4.00 17.16
CA ASP A 70 -11.79 -2.69 16.94
C ASP A 70 -10.49 -2.80 16.12
N GLY A 71 -10.24 -1.87 15.20
CA GLY A 71 -9.03 -1.82 14.38
C GLY A 71 -7.75 -1.46 15.14
N GLU A 72 -7.82 -1.05 16.41
CA GLU A 72 -6.67 -1.00 17.32
C GLU A 72 -6.68 -2.24 18.21
N LYS A 73 -5.72 -3.13 17.98
CA LYS A 73 -5.67 -4.40 18.69
C LYS A 73 -4.91 -4.27 20.01
N PRO A 74 -5.32 -4.99 21.08
CA PRO A 74 -4.62 -4.96 22.37
C PRO A 74 -3.14 -5.37 22.31
N TRP A 75 -2.77 -6.19 21.32
CA TRP A 75 -1.39 -6.64 21.11
C TRP A 75 -0.55 -5.69 20.25
N ARG A 76 -1.14 -4.62 19.71
CA ARG A 76 -0.39 -3.64 18.95
C ARG A 76 0.31 -2.67 19.89
N ASP A 77 1.63 -2.71 19.87
CA ASP A 77 2.48 -1.67 20.45
C ASP A 77 3.04 -0.79 19.32
N ARG A 78 2.37 0.35 19.08
CA ARG A 78 2.76 1.27 18.01
C ARG A 78 4.18 1.81 18.21
N ASP A 79 4.63 2.04 19.43
CA ASP A 79 5.91 2.71 19.65
C ASP A 79 7.07 1.77 19.28
N THR A 80 6.90 0.46 19.52
CA THR A 80 7.86 -0.54 19.06
C THR A 80 7.97 -0.62 17.54
N GLU A 81 6.93 -0.23 16.77
CA GLU A 81 6.98 -0.20 15.30
C GLU A 81 8.01 0.82 14.77
N PHE A 82 8.41 1.80 15.59
CA PHE A 82 9.41 2.82 15.25
C PHE A 82 10.83 2.47 15.68
N VAL A 83 11.05 1.22 16.09
CA VAL A 83 12.35 0.67 16.47
C VAL A 83 12.78 -0.37 15.44
N ASP A 84 14.03 -0.27 14.97
CA ASP A 84 14.65 -1.29 14.13
C ASP A 84 15.09 -2.47 15.01
N ASP A 85 14.43 -3.62 14.85
CA ASP A 85 14.72 -4.84 15.62
C ASP A 85 15.94 -5.61 15.07
N GLY A 86 16.55 -5.14 13.99
CA GLY A 86 17.68 -5.83 13.37
C GLY A 86 17.30 -7.12 12.64
N TRP A 87 16.02 -7.34 12.35
CA TRP A 87 15.52 -8.49 11.58
C TRP A 87 16.29 -8.68 10.29
N ALA A 88 16.58 -9.92 9.91
CA ALA A 88 17.13 -10.21 8.59
C ALA A 88 16.16 -9.72 7.49
N ARG A 89 16.67 -9.49 6.27
CA ARG A 89 15.85 -9.04 5.13
C ARG A 89 14.62 -9.94 4.95
N ASP A 90 14.82 -11.24 4.98
CA ASP A 90 13.77 -12.23 4.73
C ASP A 90 12.67 -12.16 5.80
N GLU A 91 13.04 -11.90 7.06
CA GLU A 91 12.11 -11.72 8.18
C GLU A 91 11.31 -10.42 8.02
N LEU A 92 11.97 -9.33 7.63
CA LEU A 92 11.32 -8.05 7.34
C LEU A 92 10.31 -8.18 6.19
N LEU A 93 10.69 -8.85 5.11
CA LEU A 93 9.83 -9.11 3.95
C LEU A 93 8.66 -10.04 4.33
N ALA A 94 8.90 -11.05 5.16
CA ALA A 94 7.85 -11.93 5.63
C ALA A 94 6.83 -11.19 6.52
N TYR A 95 7.28 -10.27 7.38
CA TYR A 95 6.38 -9.46 8.20
C TYR A 95 5.59 -8.47 7.36
N TRP A 96 6.25 -7.82 6.38
CA TRP A 96 5.61 -6.98 5.38
C TRP A 96 4.50 -7.72 4.63
N GLU A 97 4.80 -8.91 4.10
CA GLU A 97 3.84 -9.74 3.38
C GLU A 97 2.64 -10.10 4.26
N ARG A 98 2.88 -10.48 5.52
CA ARG A 98 1.81 -10.84 6.46
C ARG A 98 0.79 -9.70 6.64
N GLY A 99 1.25 -8.46 6.77
CA GLY A 99 0.36 -7.30 6.90
C GLY A 99 -0.47 -7.05 5.64
N TRP A 100 0.15 -7.11 4.47
CA TRP A 100 -0.56 -6.93 3.20
C TRP A 100 -1.53 -8.07 2.89
N GLN A 101 -1.15 -9.31 3.16
CA GLN A 101 -2.03 -10.47 2.99
C GLN A 101 -3.27 -10.35 3.89
N CYS A 102 -3.09 -9.95 5.15
CA CYS A 102 -4.19 -9.69 6.08
C CYS A 102 -5.19 -8.65 5.52
N LEU A 103 -4.68 -7.53 4.99
CA LEU A 103 -5.49 -6.53 4.31
C LEU A 103 -6.25 -7.12 3.12
N PHE A 104 -5.57 -7.80 2.21
CA PHE A 104 -6.19 -8.31 0.98
C PHE A 104 -7.20 -9.42 1.25
N ASP A 105 -6.92 -10.33 2.19
CA ASP A 105 -7.87 -11.35 2.59
C ASP A 105 -9.15 -10.72 3.16
N SER A 106 -9.00 -9.72 4.05
CA SER A 106 -10.14 -9.00 4.59
C SER A 106 -10.93 -8.30 3.49
N LEU A 107 -10.28 -7.60 2.56
CA LEU A 107 -10.97 -6.88 1.49
C LEU A 107 -11.66 -7.83 0.51
N ASN A 108 -11.03 -8.94 0.14
CA ASN A 108 -11.62 -9.92 -0.78
C ASN A 108 -12.81 -10.68 -0.15
N SER A 109 -12.93 -10.68 1.18
CA SER A 109 -14.09 -11.26 1.87
C SER A 109 -15.30 -10.32 1.96
N LEU A 110 -15.15 -9.03 1.65
CA LEU A 110 -16.24 -8.06 1.76
C LEU A 110 -17.24 -8.22 0.61
N SER A 111 -18.52 -8.16 0.96
CA SER A 111 -19.61 -7.96 0.01
C SER A 111 -19.94 -6.47 -0.17
N SER A 112 -20.71 -6.13 -1.20
CA SER A 112 -21.23 -4.74 -1.35
C SER A 112 -22.03 -4.29 -0.13
N THR A 113 -22.77 -5.21 0.52
CA THR A 113 -23.52 -4.88 1.74
C THR A 113 -22.63 -4.57 2.94
N ASP A 114 -21.40 -5.13 2.99
CA ASP A 114 -20.46 -4.80 4.08
C ASP A 114 -19.94 -3.37 3.98
N LEU A 115 -19.98 -2.73 2.80
CA LEU A 115 -19.56 -1.34 2.62
C LEU A 115 -20.45 -0.33 3.35
N GLU A 116 -21.66 -0.73 3.75
CA GLU A 116 -22.58 0.11 4.53
C GLU A 116 -22.35 -0.01 6.04
N ARG A 117 -21.48 -0.92 6.48
CA ARG A 117 -21.27 -1.21 7.91
C ARG A 117 -20.43 -0.15 8.60
N THR A 118 -20.71 -0.01 9.89
CA THR A 118 -19.85 0.69 10.84
C THR A 118 -18.81 -0.29 11.40
N VAL A 119 -17.56 0.16 11.46
CA VAL A 119 -16.43 -0.47 12.15
C VAL A 119 -15.87 0.50 13.18
N PHE A 120 -15.10 -0.01 14.13
CA PHE A 120 -14.47 0.82 15.15
C PHE A 120 -12.97 0.87 14.94
N ILE A 121 -12.38 2.04 15.14
CA ILE A 121 -10.94 2.23 15.15
C ILE A 121 -10.60 3.13 16.33
N ARG A 122 -9.92 2.59 17.35
CA ARG A 122 -9.61 3.29 18.61
C ARG A 122 -10.85 3.77 19.34
N GLY A 123 -11.90 2.96 19.34
CA GLY A 123 -13.20 3.28 19.95
C GLY A 123 -14.05 4.27 19.16
N GLU A 124 -13.57 4.76 18.02
CA GLU A 124 -14.30 5.71 17.17
C GLU A 124 -15.00 4.99 16.01
N GLU A 125 -16.27 5.30 15.80
CA GLU A 125 -17.06 4.81 14.68
C GLU A 125 -16.53 5.33 13.34
N HIS A 126 -16.39 4.41 12.39
CA HIS A 126 -16.02 4.69 11.01
C HIS A 126 -16.91 3.86 10.08
N THR A 127 -17.24 4.38 8.90
CA THR A 127 -17.79 3.53 7.85
C THR A 127 -16.68 2.69 7.22
N VAL A 128 -17.00 1.52 6.67
CA VAL A 128 -16.03 0.69 5.93
C VAL A 128 -15.30 1.48 4.82
N PRO A 129 -15.98 2.29 3.98
CA PRO A 129 -15.31 3.14 3.00
C PRO A 129 -14.33 4.14 3.63
N LEU A 130 -14.67 4.75 4.77
CA LEU A 130 -13.78 5.66 5.46
C LEU A 130 -12.54 4.94 6.00
N ALA A 131 -12.71 3.76 6.61
CA ALA A 131 -11.60 2.93 7.09
C ALA A 131 -10.67 2.53 5.93
N LEU A 132 -11.24 2.09 4.80
CA LEU A 132 -10.50 1.75 3.58
C LEU A 132 -9.72 2.95 3.04
N GLN A 133 -10.35 4.11 2.88
CA GLN A 133 -9.69 5.31 2.36
C GLN A 133 -8.55 5.79 3.28
N ARG A 134 -8.72 5.69 4.61
CA ARG A 134 -7.65 5.99 5.57
C ARG A 134 -6.48 5.04 5.43
N SER A 135 -6.74 3.74 5.27
CA SER A 135 -5.70 2.72 5.05
C SER A 135 -4.97 2.93 3.72
N LEU A 136 -5.71 3.28 2.66
CA LEU A 136 -5.16 3.61 1.35
C LEU A 136 -4.22 4.82 1.44
N GLY A 137 -4.70 5.92 2.03
CA GLY A 137 -3.92 7.15 2.20
C GLY A 137 -2.65 6.93 3.02
N HIS A 138 -2.76 6.21 4.14
CA HIS A 138 -1.63 5.84 4.99
C HIS A 138 -0.60 4.98 4.25
N SER A 139 -1.07 3.94 3.55
CA SER A 139 -0.18 3.03 2.80
C SER A 139 0.53 3.76 1.67
N CYS A 140 -0.18 4.53 0.84
CA CYS A 140 0.41 5.30 -0.26
C CYS A 140 1.43 6.33 0.24
N TYR A 141 1.14 7.01 1.36
CA TYR A 141 2.06 7.97 1.98
C TYR A 141 3.40 7.31 2.34
N HIS A 142 3.35 6.18 3.06
CA HIS A 142 4.56 5.46 3.48
C HIS A 142 5.28 4.76 2.32
N VAL A 143 4.55 4.26 1.33
CA VAL A 143 5.15 3.75 0.08
C VAL A 143 5.94 4.86 -0.61
N GLY A 144 5.42 6.09 -0.69
CA GLY A 144 6.15 7.24 -1.21
C GLY A 144 7.45 7.51 -0.45
N GLN A 145 7.43 7.42 0.88
CA GLN A 145 8.64 7.57 1.71
C GLN A 145 9.66 6.46 1.43
N ILE A 146 9.22 5.19 1.34
CA ILE A 146 10.07 4.04 1.01
C ILE A 146 10.75 4.26 -0.35
N VAL A 147 9.99 4.64 -1.38
CA VAL A 147 10.53 4.88 -2.72
C VAL A 147 11.57 5.99 -2.71
N GLN A 148 11.32 7.09 -1.99
CA GLN A 148 12.25 8.21 -1.90
C GLN A 148 13.55 7.83 -1.17
N LEU A 149 13.44 7.09 -0.07
CA LEU A 149 14.60 6.56 0.66
C LEU A 149 15.40 5.60 -0.21
N ALA A 150 14.73 4.63 -0.82
CA ALA A 150 15.37 3.64 -1.69
C ALA A 150 16.09 4.29 -2.86
N ARG A 151 15.47 5.32 -3.47
CA ARG A 151 16.11 6.12 -4.51
C ARG A 151 17.43 6.74 -4.03
N VAL A 152 17.47 7.29 -2.81
CA VAL A 152 18.68 7.89 -2.25
C VAL A 152 19.73 6.82 -1.97
N MET A 153 19.34 5.69 -1.38
CA MET A 153 20.27 4.61 -1.01
C MET A 153 20.87 3.90 -2.23
N ALA A 154 20.08 3.70 -3.28
CA ALA A 154 20.54 3.09 -4.52
C ALA A 154 21.50 4.00 -5.32
N GLY A 155 21.48 5.32 -5.08
CA GLY A 155 22.39 6.27 -5.73
C GLY A 155 22.32 6.19 -7.26
N ASP A 156 23.47 6.03 -7.91
CA ASP A 156 23.57 5.95 -9.37
C ASP A 156 23.10 4.60 -9.94
N ASN A 157 22.92 3.57 -9.10
CA ASN A 157 22.43 2.25 -9.51
C ASN A 157 20.90 2.19 -9.62
N TRP A 158 20.20 3.29 -9.34
CA TRP A 158 18.74 3.32 -9.37
C TRP A 158 18.16 3.11 -10.78
N THR A 159 17.35 2.07 -10.91
CA THR A 159 16.50 1.80 -12.06
C THR A 159 15.12 2.42 -11.85
N THR A 160 14.67 3.23 -12.82
CA THR A 160 13.37 3.92 -12.74
C THR A 160 12.21 2.92 -12.64
N LEU A 161 11.32 3.13 -11.66
CA LEU A 161 10.17 2.24 -11.40
C LEU A 161 8.98 2.46 -12.34
N THR A 162 8.85 3.65 -12.91
CA THR A 162 7.75 4.06 -13.80
C THR A 162 8.29 4.57 -15.15
N ILE A 163 7.89 5.75 -15.60
CA ILE A 163 8.35 6.37 -16.84
C ILE A 163 9.57 7.25 -16.51
N PRO A 164 10.73 7.04 -17.14
CA PRO A 164 11.89 7.91 -16.93
C PRO A 164 11.60 9.36 -17.32
N ARG A 165 12.28 10.30 -16.66
CA ARG A 165 12.17 11.73 -16.97
C ARG A 165 12.46 11.98 -18.45
N GLY A 166 11.57 12.71 -19.12
CA GLY A 166 11.67 13.00 -20.56
C GLY A 166 11.24 11.88 -21.50
N GLN A 167 10.72 10.75 -20.98
CA GLN A 167 10.31 9.58 -21.80
C GLN A 167 8.79 9.38 -21.88
N SER A 168 8.00 10.35 -21.39
CA SER A 168 6.53 10.27 -21.40
C SER A 168 5.95 10.20 -22.81
N GLU A 169 6.46 10.98 -23.74
CA GLU A 169 5.98 10.97 -25.14
C GLU A 169 6.20 9.62 -25.82
N GLN A 170 7.36 9.00 -25.60
CA GLN A 170 7.69 7.69 -26.15
C GLN A 170 6.84 6.59 -25.53
N PHE A 171 6.58 6.68 -24.21
CA PHE A 171 5.67 5.76 -23.53
C PHE A 171 4.23 5.90 -24.04
N ASN A 172 3.75 7.13 -24.22
CA ASN A 172 2.40 7.41 -24.73
C ASN A 172 2.25 6.94 -26.18
N ALA A 173 3.26 7.15 -27.03
CA ALA A 173 3.23 6.66 -28.41
C ALA A 173 3.14 5.12 -28.49
N LYS A 174 3.73 4.39 -27.53
CA LYS A 174 3.57 2.93 -27.42
C LYS A 174 2.20 2.51 -26.92
N SER A 175 1.60 3.29 -26.02
CA SER A 175 0.33 2.97 -25.36
C SER A 175 -0.89 3.36 -26.19
N TRP A 176 -0.81 4.45 -26.94
CA TRP A 176 -1.91 5.03 -27.71
C TRP A 176 -1.73 4.90 -29.24
N GLY A 177 -0.56 4.44 -29.69
CA GLY A 177 -0.18 4.45 -31.11
C GLY A 177 0.31 5.82 -31.59
N GLN A 178 0.86 5.89 -32.81
CA GLN A 178 1.17 7.17 -33.46
C GLN A 178 -0.14 7.86 -33.86
N GLY A 179 -0.66 8.76 -33.00
CA GLY A 179 -1.65 9.75 -33.44
C GLY A 179 -2.89 10.03 -32.59
N GLY A 180 -2.99 9.68 -31.29
CA GLY A 180 -4.18 10.17 -30.57
C GLY A 180 -4.24 9.95 -29.07
N THR A 181 -4.53 11.03 -28.35
CA THR A 181 -5.16 10.99 -27.03
C THR A 181 -6.50 10.25 -27.13
N PRO A 182 -6.87 9.39 -26.17
CA PRO A 182 -8.20 8.77 -26.16
C PRO A 182 -9.29 9.87 -26.11
N THR A 183 -10.15 9.92 -27.12
CA THR A 183 -11.35 10.77 -27.08
C THR A 183 -12.38 10.08 -26.19
N ILE A 184 -12.87 10.77 -25.15
CA ILE A 184 -14.02 10.27 -24.39
C ILE A 184 -15.20 10.27 -25.37
N VAL A 185 -15.70 9.08 -25.70
CA VAL A 185 -16.96 8.96 -26.45
C VAL A 185 -18.06 9.32 -25.46
N GLU A 186 -18.64 10.51 -25.60
CA GLU A 186 -19.89 10.84 -24.92
C GLU A 186 -20.95 9.87 -25.45
N SER A 187 -21.31 8.87 -24.65
CA SER A 187 -22.57 8.16 -24.83
C SER A 187 -23.68 9.17 -24.53
N GLY A 188 -24.35 9.63 -25.59
CA GLY A 188 -25.46 10.59 -25.54
C GLY A 188 -26.65 10.12 -24.68
N PRO A 189 -27.61 11.01 -24.45
CA PRO A 189 -28.59 10.95 -23.36
C PRO A 189 -29.50 9.72 -23.38
#